data_AF-A0A952MC47-F1
#
_entry.id   AF-A0A952MC47-F1
#
_cell.length_a   1.000
_cell.length_b   1.000
_cell.length_c   1.000
_cell.angle_alpha   90.00
_cell.angle_beta   90.00
_cell.angle_gamma   90.00
#
_symmetry.space_group_name_H-M   'P 1'
#
loop_
_entity.id
_entity.type
_entity.pdbx_description
1 polymer ?
#
loop_
_entity_poly.entity_id
_entity_poly.type
_entity_poly.pdbx_seq_one_letter_code
_entity_poly.pdbx_strand_id
1 'polypeptide(L)'
;MTLPKYLINKIPLGIILLVFVFFKLQDISLPYFWDELGVYAPGALKMIDNQSIGVLPINLEPEYSRGHPLFFVFSQAVWMNIFGQSVVSGHSFSILLGVLTLIATYFTSNNLFDKRTALFATTLLAVQPIFYALAGLILPEMMLALFVLLSVWAIIRQRWFLFFILSSVAIMIKESAIVLPALAAMVVFADAFKSEKFFSLQNTIKMFFALGSLLVFGIFLLIQKEQNGWYFFPLHINLMEHSAINTYYKVKQICDEVFYRQGRIYLSLLLFILPVFFYLKNRNFSNIEKRSYFIVGLFFLLCLAFAALNFYLMRYMLLMIPLIVIMAVHELIKVSDLLGNRKKWLLIAAPASIGIAIAAIYTMDSTKNGGYLGDADMSYKHVIMVEQQAISWVEQQPWATEKIGANFPIFQGIRDVRNGYLSKHPIIYSENAIDTVKYGVFFQLFPNDAYLFVDRKHKIIKEFTGVVGSVKVLEFEKTNS
;
A
#
# COMPACT_ATOMS: atom_id res chain seq x y z
N MET A 1 -27.44 25.91 21.60
CA MET A 1 -26.62 26.36 20.46
C MET A 1 -26.69 25.28 19.37
N THR A 2 -27.47 25.49 18.30
CA THR A 2 -27.62 24.49 17.22
C THR A 2 -26.41 24.54 16.30
N LEU A 3 -25.74 23.40 16.08
CA LEU A 3 -24.62 23.33 15.14
C LEU A 3 -25.06 23.76 13.72
N PRO A 4 -24.22 24.50 12.98
CA PRO A 4 -24.44 24.78 11.57
C PRO A 4 -24.72 23.50 10.75
N LYS A 5 -25.71 23.55 9.84
CA LYS A 5 -26.12 22.39 9.00
C LYS A 5 -24.95 21.76 8.24
N TYR A 6 -23.95 22.54 7.82
CA TYR A 6 -22.77 22.01 7.11
C TYR A 6 -21.88 21.15 8.02
N LEU A 7 -21.81 21.44 9.33
CA LEU A 7 -21.09 20.61 10.32
C LEU A 7 -21.88 19.35 10.64
N ILE A 8 -23.20 19.47 10.83
CA ILE A 8 -24.09 18.32 11.06
C ILE A 8 -23.95 17.30 9.92
N ASN A 9 -23.83 17.79 8.68
CA ASN A 9 -23.67 16.93 7.52
C ASN A 9 -22.37 16.11 7.49
N LYS A 10 -21.35 16.50 8.27
CA LYS A 10 -20.04 15.83 8.34
C LYS A 10 -19.88 14.93 9.56
N ILE A 11 -20.80 14.95 10.53
CA ILE A 11 -20.75 14.10 11.73
C ILE A 11 -20.56 12.60 11.37
N PRO A 12 -21.28 12.02 10.40
CA PRO A 12 -21.11 10.61 10.08
C PRO A 12 -19.70 10.26 9.58
N LEU A 13 -19.08 11.14 8.78
CA LEU A 13 -17.69 10.97 8.38
C LEU A 13 -16.77 11.01 9.62
N GLY A 14 -16.98 11.98 10.52
CA GLY A 14 -16.23 12.06 11.77
C GLY A 14 -16.29 10.76 12.60
N ILE A 15 -17.48 10.16 12.71
CA ILE A 15 -17.66 8.88 13.41
C ILE A 15 -16.89 7.75 12.70
N ILE A 16 -16.99 7.64 11.37
CA ILE A 16 -16.26 6.62 10.60
C ILE A 16 -14.74 6.74 10.85
N LEU A 17 -14.21 7.96 10.80
CA LEU A 17 -12.78 8.22 11.03
C LEU A 17 -12.37 7.89 12.47
N LEU A 18 -13.17 8.28 13.46
CA LEU A 18 -12.88 7.98 14.87
C LEU A 18 -12.89 6.48 15.14
N VAL A 19 -13.86 5.74 14.60
CA VAL A 19 -13.93 4.27 14.74
C VAL A 19 -12.71 3.63 14.08
N PHE A 20 -12.37 4.04 12.86
CA PHE A 20 -11.20 3.53 12.14
C PHE A 20 -9.90 3.74 12.94
N VAL A 21 -9.66 4.97 13.40
CA VAL A 21 -8.48 5.31 14.20
C VAL A 21 -8.47 4.54 15.52
N PHE A 22 -9.60 4.47 16.24
CA PHE A 22 -9.70 3.76 17.51
C PHE A 22 -9.24 2.30 17.39
N PHE A 23 -9.72 1.58 16.37
CA PHE A 23 -9.27 0.21 16.14
C PHE A 23 -7.81 0.15 15.72
N LYS A 24 -7.35 1.09 14.88
CA LYS A 24 -5.97 1.04 14.37
C LYS A 24 -4.92 1.39 15.42
N LEU A 25 -5.28 2.19 16.43
CA LEU A 25 -4.40 2.50 17.56
C LEU A 25 -4.01 1.26 18.38
N GLN A 26 -4.75 0.15 18.29
CA GLN A 26 -4.37 -1.10 18.95
C GLN A 26 -3.07 -1.71 18.39
N ASP A 27 -2.72 -1.34 17.16
CA ASP A 27 -1.57 -1.88 16.43
C ASP A 27 -0.38 -0.92 16.36
N ILE A 28 -0.51 0.28 16.92
CA ILE A 28 0.44 1.38 16.69
C ILE A 28 1.83 1.10 17.27
N SER A 29 1.94 0.24 18.28
CA SER A 29 3.20 -0.12 18.93
C SER A 29 3.79 -1.44 18.44
N LEU A 30 3.20 -2.08 17.42
CA LEU A 30 3.79 -3.27 16.84
C LEU A 30 5.17 -2.94 16.26
N PRO A 31 6.18 -3.80 16.37
CA PRO A 31 7.44 -3.62 15.65
C PRO A 31 7.25 -3.49 14.14
N TYR A 32 8.25 -2.89 13.50
CA TYR A 32 8.29 -2.77 12.05
C TYR A 32 8.31 -4.13 11.35
N PHE A 33 7.62 -4.24 10.22
CA PHE A 33 7.48 -5.50 9.48
C PHE A 33 8.12 -5.46 8.09
N TRP A 34 8.93 -6.46 7.75
CA TRP A 34 9.39 -6.72 6.39
C TRP A 34 10.04 -5.49 5.70
N ASP A 35 9.44 -4.92 4.64
CA ASP A 35 10.02 -3.77 3.92
C ASP A 35 9.97 -2.49 4.75
N GLU A 36 9.02 -2.35 5.66
CA GLU A 36 9.03 -1.27 6.65
C GLU A 36 10.27 -1.39 7.54
N LEU A 37 10.63 -2.61 7.96
CA LEU A 37 11.78 -2.92 8.80
C LEU A 37 13.12 -2.90 8.06
N GLY A 38 13.13 -3.28 6.78
CA GLY A 38 14.35 -3.41 5.97
C GLY A 38 14.71 -2.14 5.20
N VAL A 39 13.72 -1.33 4.84
CA VAL A 39 13.88 -0.25 3.85
C VAL A 39 13.36 1.08 4.37
N TYR A 40 12.05 1.19 4.61
CA TYR A 40 11.41 2.49 4.71
C TYR A 40 11.61 3.19 6.07
N ALA A 41 11.37 2.50 7.18
CA ALA A 41 11.59 3.11 8.49
C ALA A 41 13.08 3.33 8.78
N PRO A 42 14.00 2.37 8.52
CA PRO A 42 15.44 2.61 8.61
C PRO A 42 15.92 3.71 7.68
N GLY A 43 15.39 3.80 6.45
CA GLY A 43 15.75 4.86 5.51
C GLY A 43 15.40 6.26 6.05
N ALA A 44 14.23 6.40 6.68
CA ALA A 44 13.83 7.64 7.32
C ALA A 44 14.73 7.96 8.54
N LEU A 45 15.03 6.98 9.38
CA LEU A 45 15.94 7.13 10.52
C LEU A 45 17.35 7.52 10.06
N LYS A 46 17.86 6.90 8.99
CA LYS A 46 19.17 7.20 8.40
C LYS A 46 19.25 8.64 7.88
N MET A 47 18.19 9.14 7.24
CA MET A 47 18.11 10.55 6.85
C MET A 47 18.20 11.50 8.04
N ILE A 48 17.58 11.14 9.17
CA ILE A 48 17.61 11.95 10.39
C ILE A 48 19.00 11.90 11.02
N ASP A 49 19.55 10.70 11.22
CA ASP A 49 20.84 10.46 11.87
C ASP A 49 21.99 11.13 11.10
N ASN A 50 21.94 11.10 9.77
CA ASN A 50 22.93 11.73 8.91
C ASN A 50 22.66 13.23 8.64
N GLN A 51 21.59 13.80 9.18
CA GLN A 51 21.14 15.18 8.88
C GLN A 51 20.96 15.44 7.37
N SER A 52 20.52 14.42 6.63
CA SER A 52 20.41 14.42 5.18
C SER A 52 18.97 14.44 4.68
N ILE A 53 17.99 14.85 5.51
CA ILE A 53 16.56 14.90 5.13
C ILE A 53 16.38 15.73 3.85
N GLY A 54 15.99 15.05 2.76
CA GLY A 54 15.80 15.68 1.46
C GLY A 54 15.23 14.70 0.43
N VAL A 55 14.90 15.23 -0.75
CA VAL A 55 14.24 14.48 -1.84
C VAL A 55 15.20 14.10 -2.97
N LEU A 56 16.46 14.53 -2.91
CA LEU A 56 17.46 14.24 -3.94
C LEU A 56 18.07 12.85 -3.71
N PRO A 57 18.42 12.09 -4.77
CA PRO A 57 18.99 10.76 -4.64
C PRO A 57 20.18 10.64 -3.67
N ILE A 58 21.05 11.66 -3.60
CA ILE A 58 22.19 11.73 -2.68
C ILE A 58 21.81 11.76 -1.19
N ASN A 59 20.56 12.08 -0.87
CA ASN A 59 20.07 12.18 0.51
C ASN A 59 19.91 10.81 1.20
N LEU A 60 19.86 9.71 0.43
CA LEU A 60 19.70 8.37 0.96
C LEU A 60 20.45 7.31 0.15
N GLU A 61 21.22 6.49 0.85
CA GLU A 61 22.02 5.40 0.27
C GLU A 61 21.14 4.43 -0.55
N PRO A 62 21.65 3.89 -1.68
CA PRO A 62 20.92 2.97 -2.56
C PRO A 62 20.34 1.73 -1.88
N GLU A 63 20.94 1.27 -0.78
CA GLU A 63 20.46 0.12 0.00
C GLU A 63 19.05 0.36 0.58
N TYR A 64 18.77 1.61 0.99
CA TYR A 64 17.47 2.01 1.54
C TYR A 64 16.58 2.68 0.51
N SER A 65 17.14 3.47 -0.41
CA SER A 65 16.31 4.10 -1.44
C SER A 65 15.82 3.11 -2.49
N ARG A 66 16.58 2.02 -2.72
CA ARG A 66 16.40 1.08 -3.84
C ARG A 66 16.32 1.79 -5.21
N GLY A 67 16.85 3.02 -5.27
CA GLY A 67 16.73 3.93 -6.40
C GLY A 67 15.33 4.46 -6.70
N HIS A 68 14.36 4.28 -5.81
CA HIS A 68 13.06 4.93 -5.94
C HIS A 68 13.14 6.43 -5.67
N PRO A 69 12.21 7.23 -6.22
CA PRO A 69 11.96 8.58 -5.76
C PRO A 69 11.73 8.67 -4.25
N LEU A 70 12.29 9.70 -3.61
CA LEU A 70 12.43 9.73 -2.15
C LEU A 70 11.29 10.43 -1.41
N PHE A 71 10.23 10.90 -2.08
CA PHE A 71 9.24 11.78 -1.42
C PHE A 71 8.54 11.11 -0.22
N PHE A 72 8.30 9.80 -0.29
CA PHE A 72 7.72 9.06 0.84
C PHE A 72 8.67 9.02 2.03
N VAL A 73 9.91 8.56 1.83
CA VAL A 73 10.93 8.44 2.90
C VAL A 73 11.27 9.82 3.48
N PHE A 74 11.39 10.84 2.63
CA PHE A 74 11.52 12.24 3.04
C PHE A 74 10.38 12.67 3.96
N SER A 75 9.12 12.42 3.57
CA SER A 75 7.96 12.81 4.37
C SER A 75 7.92 12.09 5.71
N GLN A 76 8.26 10.79 5.72
CA GLN A 76 8.39 9.99 6.93
C GLN A 76 9.50 10.53 7.85
N ALA A 77 10.67 10.86 7.29
CA ALA A 77 11.79 11.42 8.04
C ALA A 77 11.45 12.77 8.67
N VAL A 78 10.79 13.67 7.92
CA VAL A 78 10.29 14.94 8.46
C VAL A 78 9.33 14.70 9.63
N TRP A 79 8.39 13.77 9.48
CA TRP A 79 7.44 13.44 10.55
C TRP A 79 8.14 12.92 11.80
N MET A 80 9.01 11.91 11.64
CA MET A 80 9.73 11.30 12.77
C MET A 80 10.74 12.27 13.42
N ASN A 81 11.27 13.23 12.66
CA ASN A 81 12.11 14.29 13.22
C ASN A 81 11.32 15.25 14.12
N ILE A 82 10.02 15.46 13.85
CA ILE A 82 9.14 16.36 14.62
C ILE A 82 8.50 15.62 15.81
N PHE A 83 7.98 14.42 15.59
CA PHE A 83 7.16 13.68 16.57
C PHE A 83 7.91 12.56 17.31
N GLY A 84 9.19 12.34 16.97
CA GLY A 84 10.07 11.36 17.61
C GLY A 84 10.40 10.16 16.73
N GLN A 85 11.51 9.50 17.05
CA GLN A 85 12.08 8.40 16.26
C GLN A 85 11.66 7.01 16.79
N SER A 86 10.37 6.86 17.12
CA SER A 86 9.80 5.62 17.66
C SER A 86 8.86 4.95 16.67
N VAL A 87 8.59 3.66 16.88
CA VAL A 87 7.59 2.92 16.08
C VAL A 87 6.22 3.58 16.13
N VAL A 88 5.80 4.07 17.30
CA VAL A 88 4.52 4.77 17.48
C VAL A 88 4.46 6.02 16.61
N SER A 89 5.53 6.82 16.59
CA SER A 89 5.62 8.00 15.73
C SER A 89 5.57 7.61 14.26
N GLY A 90 6.32 6.58 13.87
CA GLY A 90 6.37 6.11 12.49
C GLY A 90 5.00 5.62 11.99
N HIS A 91 4.33 4.75 12.74
CA HIS A 91 3.00 4.25 12.43
C HIS A 91 1.92 5.35 12.46
N SER A 92 2.07 6.38 13.31
CA SER A 92 1.12 7.49 13.35
C SER A 92 1.06 8.27 12.03
N PHE A 93 2.18 8.36 11.30
CA PHE A 93 2.19 8.93 9.95
C PHE A 93 1.40 8.08 8.96
N SER A 94 1.60 6.76 8.96
CA SER A 94 0.82 5.84 8.11
C SER A 94 -0.68 5.90 8.41
N ILE A 95 -1.05 5.98 9.69
CA ILE A 95 -2.45 6.11 10.10
C ILE A 95 -3.02 7.44 9.61
N LEU A 96 -2.26 8.54 9.70
CA LEU A 96 -2.65 9.83 9.14
C LEU A 96 -2.90 9.73 7.63
N LEU A 97 -2.02 9.06 6.87
CA LEU A 97 -2.22 8.83 5.44
C LEU A 97 -3.49 8.00 5.15
N GLY A 98 -3.77 6.98 5.97
CA GLY A 98 -5.02 6.23 5.91
C GLY A 98 -6.25 7.12 6.12
N VAL A 99 -6.24 7.96 7.16
CA VAL A 99 -7.31 8.93 7.45
C VAL A 99 -7.50 9.92 6.29
N LEU A 100 -6.41 10.47 5.76
CA LEU A 100 -6.45 11.37 4.61
C LEU A 100 -7.02 10.68 3.36
N THR A 101 -6.72 9.40 3.16
CA THR A 101 -7.27 8.61 2.05
C THR A 101 -8.77 8.37 2.21
N LEU A 102 -9.25 8.10 3.43
CA LEU A 102 -10.69 7.99 3.72
C LEU A 102 -11.43 9.33 3.49
N ILE A 103 -10.81 10.44 3.91
CA ILE A 103 -11.32 11.79 3.67
C ILE A 103 -11.39 12.08 2.17
N ALA A 104 -10.32 11.79 1.42
CA ALA A 104 -10.27 11.96 -0.02
C ALA A 104 -11.33 11.08 -0.71
N THR A 105 -11.53 9.84 -0.26
CA THR A 105 -12.56 8.93 -0.75
C THR A 105 -13.95 9.53 -0.57
N TYR A 106 -14.24 10.07 0.61
CA TYR A 106 -15.53 10.72 0.90
C TYR A 106 -15.76 11.91 -0.02
N PHE A 107 -14.80 12.84 -0.11
CA PHE A 107 -14.97 14.05 -0.89
C PHE A 107 -15.02 13.78 -2.39
N THR A 108 -14.19 12.87 -2.91
CA THR A 108 -14.23 12.43 -4.31
C THR A 108 -15.60 11.83 -4.64
N SER A 109 -16.08 10.89 -3.83
CA SER A 109 -17.38 10.25 -4.03
C SER A 109 -18.55 11.23 -3.97
N ASN A 110 -18.58 12.09 -2.96
CA ASN A 110 -19.64 13.08 -2.77
C ASN A 110 -19.63 14.12 -3.90
N ASN A 111 -18.45 14.43 -4.41
CA ASN A 111 -18.30 15.35 -5.51
C ASN A 111 -18.74 14.72 -6.83
N LEU A 112 -18.33 13.48 -7.14
CA LEU A 112 -18.65 12.82 -8.40
C LEU A 112 -20.10 12.33 -8.47
N PHE A 113 -20.65 11.90 -7.34
CA PHE A 113 -21.95 11.23 -7.26
C PHE A 113 -22.83 11.90 -6.20
N ASP A 114 -22.93 11.31 -5.01
CA ASP A 114 -23.74 11.84 -3.92
C ASP A 114 -23.19 11.47 -2.53
N LYS A 115 -23.80 12.07 -1.50
CA LYS A 115 -23.40 11.89 -0.09
C LYS A 115 -23.56 10.45 0.40
N ARG A 116 -24.53 9.69 -0.10
CA ARG A 116 -24.73 8.29 0.30
C ARG A 116 -23.59 7.46 -0.27
N THR A 117 -23.29 7.59 -1.56
CA THR A 117 -22.13 6.93 -2.17
C THR A 117 -20.86 7.23 -1.38
N ALA A 118 -20.66 8.49 -0.97
CA ALA A 118 -19.51 8.86 -0.15
C ALA A 118 -19.44 8.17 1.20
N LEU A 119 -20.53 8.14 1.96
CA LEU A 119 -20.55 7.50 3.28
C LEU A 119 -20.30 5.99 3.19
N PHE A 120 -20.97 5.32 2.26
CA PHE A 120 -20.82 3.87 2.10
C PHE A 120 -19.46 3.51 1.50
N ALA A 121 -18.95 4.24 0.50
CA ALA A 121 -17.64 3.96 -0.08
C ALA A 121 -16.52 4.16 0.96
N THR A 122 -16.57 5.22 1.75
CA THR A 122 -15.59 5.44 2.82
C THR A 122 -15.69 4.36 3.90
N THR A 123 -16.90 3.97 4.30
CA THR A 123 -17.10 2.89 5.30
C THR A 123 -16.57 1.57 4.79
N LEU A 124 -16.92 1.18 3.55
CA LEU A 124 -16.47 -0.09 2.97
C LEU A 124 -14.98 -0.12 2.71
N LEU A 125 -14.37 1.01 2.32
CA LEU A 125 -12.92 1.13 2.17
C LEU A 125 -12.20 0.97 3.52
N ALA A 126 -12.71 1.61 4.57
CA ALA A 126 -12.10 1.56 5.91
C ALA A 126 -12.02 0.14 6.50
N VAL A 127 -12.89 -0.77 6.04
CA VAL A 127 -12.93 -2.18 6.47
C VAL A 127 -12.33 -3.15 5.45
N GLN A 128 -11.83 -2.67 4.30
CA GLN A 128 -11.10 -3.54 3.37
C GLN A 128 -9.78 -4.01 4.01
N PRO A 129 -9.48 -5.32 4.05
CA PRO A 129 -8.29 -5.84 4.72
C PRO A 129 -6.98 -5.21 4.25
N ILE A 130 -6.75 -5.13 2.94
CA ILE A 130 -5.55 -4.49 2.36
C ILE A 130 -5.41 -3.01 2.74
N PHE A 131 -6.52 -2.27 2.79
CA PHE A 131 -6.50 -0.87 3.20
C PHE A 131 -6.18 -0.75 4.69
N TYR A 132 -6.84 -1.56 5.52
CA TYR A 132 -6.71 -1.53 6.97
C TYR A 132 -5.31 -1.98 7.45
N ALA A 133 -4.72 -2.98 6.79
CA ALA A 133 -3.37 -3.44 7.05
C ALA A 133 -2.33 -2.36 6.72
N LEU A 134 -2.33 -1.90 5.45
CA LEU A 134 -1.36 -0.91 4.96
C LEU A 134 -1.50 0.46 5.61
N ALA A 135 -2.65 0.80 6.21
CA ALA A 135 -2.81 2.01 7.00
C ALA A 135 -1.98 2.02 8.29
N GLY A 136 -1.42 0.89 8.73
CA GLY A 136 -0.54 0.81 9.89
C GLY A 136 0.87 0.36 9.61
N LEU A 137 1.29 0.35 8.34
CA LEU A 137 2.65 0.01 7.94
C LEU A 137 3.27 1.23 7.25
N ILE A 138 4.55 1.49 7.49
CA ILE A 138 5.31 2.58 6.85
C ILE A 138 5.74 2.10 5.47
N LEU A 139 4.77 2.12 4.55
CA LEU A 139 4.93 1.74 3.15
C LEU A 139 4.36 2.84 2.23
N PRO A 140 4.94 3.06 1.04
CA PRO A 140 4.53 4.14 0.14
C PRO A 140 3.12 3.96 -0.45
N GLU A 141 2.58 2.74 -0.44
CA GLU A 141 1.33 2.37 -1.09
C GLU A 141 0.13 3.19 -0.61
N MET A 142 0.06 3.51 0.68
CA MET A 142 -1.06 4.31 1.23
C MET A 142 -1.00 5.76 0.74
N MET A 143 0.19 6.37 0.78
CA MET A 143 0.41 7.72 0.25
C MET A 143 0.15 7.76 -1.27
N LEU A 144 0.62 6.74 -1.99
CA LEU A 144 0.39 6.60 -3.41
C LEU A 144 -1.11 6.51 -3.73
N ALA A 145 -1.87 5.69 -3.01
CA ALA A 145 -3.31 5.55 -3.20
C ALA A 145 -4.06 6.88 -3.00
N LEU A 146 -3.67 7.69 -2.00
CA LEU A 146 -4.20 9.03 -1.78
C LEU A 146 -4.00 9.92 -3.01
N PHE A 147 -2.76 10.07 -3.49
CA PHE A 147 -2.45 10.97 -4.59
C PHE A 147 -2.97 10.45 -5.95
N VAL A 148 -3.01 9.14 -6.16
CA VAL A 148 -3.66 8.52 -7.32
C VAL A 148 -5.16 8.82 -7.34
N LEU A 149 -5.87 8.63 -6.24
CA LEU A 149 -7.30 8.91 -6.13
C LEU A 149 -7.60 10.37 -6.49
N LEU A 150 -6.84 11.31 -5.91
CA LEU A 150 -7.00 12.74 -6.18
C LEU A 150 -6.62 13.10 -7.61
N SER A 151 -5.60 12.47 -8.18
CA SER A 151 -5.18 12.70 -9.58
C SER A 151 -6.26 12.24 -10.56
N VAL A 152 -6.80 11.04 -10.36
CA VAL A 152 -7.90 10.51 -11.19
C VAL A 152 -9.14 11.39 -11.06
N TRP A 153 -9.49 11.84 -9.85
CA TRP A 153 -10.56 12.81 -9.64
C TRP A 153 -10.32 14.12 -10.42
N ALA A 154 -9.09 14.65 -10.41
CA ALA A 154 -8.74 15.86 -11.14
C ALA A 154 -8.91 15.68 -12.66
N ILE A 155 -8.54 14.52 -13.23
CA ILE A 155 -8.78 14.20 -14.65
C ILE A 155 -10.29 14.14 -14.95
N ILE A 156 -11.07 13.45 -14.10
CA ILE A 156 -12.53 13.36 -14.26
C ILE A 156 -13.15 14.76 -14.25
N ARG A 157 -12.67 15.65 -13.39
CA ARG A 157 -13.12 17.04 -13.26
C ARG A 157 -12.44 18.04 -14.19
N GLN A 158 -11.59 17.60 -15.12
CA GLN A 158 -10.88 18.46 -16.07
C GLN A 158 -10.02 19.54 -15.37
N ARG A 159 -9.49 19.25 -14.17
CA ARG A 159 -8.64 20.13 -13.37
C ARG A 159 -7.15 19.83 -13.66
N TRP A 160 -6.71 20.14 -14.88
CA TRP A 160 -5.42 19.69 -15.42
C TRP A 160 -4.18 20.21 -14.67
N PHE A 161 -4.19 21.47 -14.23
CA PHE A 161 -3.09 21.99 -13.41
C PHE A 161 -2.97 21.26 -12.06
N LEU A 162 -4.11 20.98 -11.43
CA LEU A 162 -4.14 20.21 -10.18
C LEU A 162 -3.70 18.77 -10.41
N PHE A 163 -4.10 18.15 -11.53
CA PHE A 163 -3.60 16.84 -11.94
C PHE A 163 -2.07 16.84 -12.08
N PHE A 164 -1.48 17.85 -12.73
CA PHE A 164 -0.03 17.97 -12.88
C PHE A 164 0.67 17.96 -11.51
N ILE A 165 0.19 18.76 -10.55
CA ILE A 165 0.76 18.79 -9.19
C ILE A 165 0.63 17.42 -8.52
N LEU A 166 -0.58 16.87 -8.46
CA LEU A 166 -0.87 15.64 -7.74
C LEU A 166 -0.14 14.42 -8.34
N SER A 167 -0.08 14.33 -9.68
CA SER A 167 0.62 13.24 -10.37
C SER A 167 2.13 13.37 -10.28
N SER A 168 2.67 14.60 -10.24
CA SER A 168 4.10 14.81 -9.98
C SER A 168 4.49 14.31 -8.59
N VAL A 169 3.67 14.63 -7.57
CA VAL A 169 3.87 14.09 -6.21
C VAL A 169 3.73 12.57 -6.20
N ALA A 170 2.72 12.01 -6.87
CA ALA A 170 2.52 10.56 -6.96
C ALA A 170 3.73 9.83 -7.58
N ILE A 171 4.31 10.35 -8.66
CA ILE A 171 5.50 9.76 -9.28
C ILE A 171 6.73 9.92 -8.40
N MET A 172 6.85 11.04 -7.67
CA MET A 172 7.92 11.23 -6.70
C MET A 172 7.77 10.39 -5.42
N ILE A 173 6.61 9.77 -5.20
CA ILE A 173 6.39 8.72 -4.18
C ILE A 173 6.85 7.37 -4.70
N LYS A 174 6.45 7.01 -5.94
CA LYS A 174 6.77 5.72 -6.56
C LYS A 174 6.60 5.78 -8.08
N GLU A 175 7.54 5.18 -8.82
CA GLU A 175 7.55 5.15 -10.28
C GLU A 175 6.31 4.47 -10.88
N SER A 176 5.64 3.58 -10.15
CA SER A 176 4.39 2.95 -10.58
C SER A 176 3.28 3.96 -10.86
N ALA A 177 3.37 5.19 -10.35
CA ALA A 177 2.44 6.26 -10.68
C ALA A 177 2.57 6.79 -12.13
N ILE A 178 3.55 6.32 -12.92
CA ILE A 178 3.70 6.66 -14.34
C ILE A 178 2.46 6.29 -15.19
N VAL A 179 1.60 5.40 -14.67
CA VAL A 179 0.28 5.13 -15.25
C VAL A 179 -0.62 6.36 -15.32
N LEU A 180 -0.42 7.37 -14.45
CA LEU A 180 -1.23 8.60 -14.39
C LEU A 180 -1.03 9.52 -15.60
N PRO A 181 0.20 9.93 -15.99
CA PRO A 181 0.38 10.73 -17.21
C PRO A 181 -0.06 9.98 -18.48
N ALA A 182 0.12 8.66 -18.53
CA ALA A 182 -0.39 7.84 -19.63
C ALA A 182 -1.94 7.90 -19.71
N LEU A 183 -2.62 7.69 -18.57
CA LEU A 183 -4.07 7.83 -18.45
C LEU A 183 -4.53 9.22 -18.91
N ALA A 184 -3.89 10.27 -18.38
CA ALA A 184 -4.23 11.65 -18.67
C ALA A 184 -4.10 11.97 -20.16
N ALA A 185 -3.00 11.57 -20.80
CA ALA A 185 -2.77 11.76 -22.23
C ALA A 185 -3.83 11.04 -23.09
N MET A 186 -4.14 9.78 -22.76
CA MET A 186 -5.18 9.01 -23.44
C MET A 186 -6.57 9.65 -23.29
N VAL A 187 -6.88 10.23 -22.14
CA VAL A 187 -8.15 10.95 -21.91
C VAL A 187 -8.21 12.24 -22.71
N VAL A 188 -7.12 13.03 -22.75
CA VAL A 188 -7.06 14.23 -23.60
C VAL A 188 -7.25 13.85 -25.07
N PHE A 189 -6.58 12.80 -25.53
CA PHE A 189 -6.71 12.29 -26.90
C PHE A 189 -8.14 11.84 -27.21
N ALA A 190 -8.78 11.07 -26.32
CA ALA A 190 -10.16 10.63 -26.49
C ALA A 190 -11.16 11.80 -26.52
N ASP A 191 -10.98 12.80 -25.66
CA ASP A 191 -11.80 14.02 -25.64
C ASP A 191 -11.58 14.85 -26.93
N ALA A 192 -10.34 14.95 -27.41
CA ALA A 192 -10.01 15.64 -28.65
C ALA A 192 -10.56 14.94 -29.89
N PHE A 193 -10.51 13.61 -29.92
CA PHE A 193 -11.10 12.79 -30.99
C PHE A 193 -12.62 12.99 -31.06
N LYS A 194 -13.32 12.90 -29.92
CA LYS A 194 -14.78 13.10 -29.86
C LYS A 194 -15.23 14.51 -30.24
N SER A 195 -14.36 15.50 -30.09
CA SER A 195 -14.66 16.90 -30.39
C SER A 195 -14.06 17.37 -31.72
N GLU A 196 -13.33 16.50 -32.43
CA GLU A 196 -12.59 16.80 -33.66
C GLU A 196 -11.61 17.99 -33.52
N LYS A 197 -11.08 18.22 -32.31
CA LYS A 197 -10.27 19.42 -31.96
C LYS A 197 -8.87 19.06 -31.47
N PHE A 198 -8.13 18.26 -32.23
CA PHE A 198 -6.79 17.78 -31.84
C PHE A 198 -5.80 18.90 -31.52
N PHE A 199 -5.66 19.88 -32.41
CA PHE A 199 -4.65 20.94 -32.30
C PHE A 199 -5.19 22.25 -31.71
N SER A 200 -6.28 22.19 -30.95
CA SER A 200 -6.76 23.39 -30.24
C SER A 200 -5.81 23.78 -29.11
N LEU A 201 -5.59 25.09 -28.91
CA LEU A 201 -4.75 25.61 -27.82
C LEU A 201 -5.16 25.01 -26.46
N GLN A 202 -6.46 24.85 -26.23
CA GLN A 202 -6.98 24.23 -25.02
C GLN A 202 -6.49 22.79 -24.85
N ASN A 203 -6.57 21.94 -25.88
CA ASN A 203 -6.12 20.55 -25.78
C ASN A 203 -4.60 20.44 -25.72
N THR A 204 -3.85 21.35 -26.36
CA THR A 204 -2.40 21.45 -26.21
C THR A 204 -2.01 21.76 -24.76
N ILE A 205 -2.67 22.74 -24.11
CA ILE A 205 -2.44 23.06 -22.70
C ILE A 205 -2.79 21.87 -21.79
N LYS A 206 -3.91 21.17 -22.07
CA LYS A 206 -4.26 19.95 -21.32
C LYS A 206 -3.20 18.88 -21.47
N MET A 207 -2.69 18.65 -22.68
CA MET A 207 -1.65 17.67 -22.95
C MET A 207 -0.33 18.03 -22.25
N PHE A 208 0.04 19.32 -22.24
CA PHE A 208 1.20 19.82 -21.49
C PHE A 208 1.09 19.44 -20.00
N PHE A 209 -0.05 19.72 -19.36
CA PHE A 209 -0.25 19.32 -17.97
C PHE A 209 -0.40 17.81 -17.78
N ALA A 210 -0.95 17.09 -18.74
CA ALA A 210 -1.08 15.64 -18.71
C ALA A 210 0.30 14.94 -18.69
N LEU A 211 1.25 15.46 -19.46
CA LEU A 211 2.60 14.89 -19.57
C LEU A 211 3.63 15.56 -18.64
N GLY A 212 3.28 16.69 -18.02
CA GLY A 212 4.23 17.48 -17.22
C GLY A 212 4.87 16.72 -16.06
N SER A 213 4.18 15.74 -15.46
CA SER A 213 4.76 14.93 -14.39
C SER A 213 5.90 14.00 -14.87
N LEU A 214 5.93 13.65 -16.16
CA LEU A 214 7.07 12.95 -16.75
C LEU A 214 8.33 13.82 -16.82
N LEU A 215 8.18 15.14 -16.95
CA LEU A 215 9.32 16.06 -16.89
C LEU A 215 9.93 16.06 -15.48
N VAL A 216 9.09 16.13 -14.45
CA VAL A 216 9.54 16.07 -13.04
C VAL A 216 10.30 14.77 -12.78
N PHE A 217 9.75 13.64 -13.23
CA PHE A 217 10.41 12.35 -13.11
C PHE A 217 11.71 12.25 -13.93
N GLY A 218 11.71 12.78 -15.16
CA GLY A 218 12.90 12.84 -16.01
C GLY A 218 14.02 13.64 -15.36
N ILE A 219 13.71 14.77 -14.71
CA ILE A 219 14.69 15.55 -13.94
C ILE A 219 15.24 14.73 -12.78
N PHE A 220 14.39 14.02 -12.03
CA PHE A 220 14.85 13.12 -10.97
C PHE A 220 15.81 12.05 -11.50
N LEU A 221 15.48 11.39 -12.62
CA LEU A 221 16.34 10.38 -13.24
C LEU A 221 17.68 10.93 -13.72
N LEU A 222 17.70 12.16 -14.27
CA LEU A 222 18.95 12.82 -14.67
C LEU A 222 19.84 13.10 -13.46
N ILE A 223 19.27 13.62 -12.36
CA ILE A 223 19.98 13.84 -11.11
C ILE A 223 20.49 12.50 -10.54
N GLN A 224 19.68 11.45 -10.60
CA GLN A 224 20.05 10.13 -10.12
C GLN A 224 21.21 9.53 -10.93
N LYS A 225 21.20 9.71 -12.25
CA LYS A 225 22.31 9.29 -13.12
C LYS A 225 23.60 10.01 -12.75
N GLU A 226 23.54 11.32 -12.51
CA GLU A 226 24.70 12.11 -12.12
C GLU A 226 25.25 11.70 -10.73
N GLN A 227 24.37 11.49 -9.76
CA GLN A 227 24.77 11.23 -8.37
C GLN A 227 25.16 9.77 -8.11
N ASN A 228 24.50 8.81 -8.76
CA ASN A 228 24.68 7.38 -8.47
C ASN A 228 25.24 6.59 -9.66
N GLY A 229 25.36 7.20 -10.85
CA GLY A 229 25.90 6.55 -12.05
C GLY A 229 24.90 5.73 -12.86
N TRP A 230 23.62 5.68 -12.48
CA TRP A 230 22.57 4.91 -13.17
C TRP A 230 21.21 5.64 -13.14
N TYR A 231 20.38 5.40 -14.16
CA TYR A 231 19.00 5.93 -14.20
C TYR A 231 18.05 5.09 -13.35
N PHE A 232 18.18 3.77 -13.43
CA PHE A 232 17.38 2.82 -12.66
C PHE A 232 18.31 1.94 -11.85
N PHE A 233 17.89 1.60 -10.65
CA PHE A 233 18.71 0.80 -9.74
C PHE A 233 18.99 -0.58 -10.38
N PRO A 234 20.27 -0.99 -10.53
CA PRO A 234 20.62 -2.19 -11.29
C PRO A 234 19.92 -3.47 -10.82
N LEU A 235 19.68 -3.61 -9.51
CA LEU A 235 18.99 -4.77 -8.94
C LEU A 235 17.57 -4.94 -9.52
N HIS A 236 16.84 -3.85 -9.79
CA HIS A 236 15.47 -3.90 -10.27
C HIS A 236 15.37 -4.20 -11.77
N ILE A 237 16.37 -3.82 -12.56
CA ILE A 237 16.40 -4.14 -14.00
C ILE A 237 16.45 -5.66 -14.21
N ASN A 238 17.16 -6.38 -13.35
CA ASN A 238 17.29 -7.84 -13.42
C ASN A 238 16.03 -8.60 -13.00
N LEU A 239 15.02 -7.92 -12.42
CA LEU A 239 13.76 -8.52 -11.97
C LEU A 239 12.63 -8.37 -13.00
N MET A 240 12.90 -7.79 -14.18
CA MET A 240 11.91 -7.66 -15.25
C MET A 240 11.58 -9.04 -15.84
N GLU A 241 10.28 -9.31 -16.00
CA GLU A 241 9.77 -10.61 -16.45
C GLU A 241 9.41 -10.55 -17.94
N HIS A 242 9.96 -11.46 -18.73
CA HIS A 242 9.74 -11.50 -20.18
C HIS A 242 8.91 -12.72 -20.63
N SER A 243 8.54 -13.63 -19.72
CA SER A 243 7.74 -14.82 -20.05
C SER A 243 6.25 -14.51 -20.15
N ALA A 244 5.66 -14.75 -21.31
CA ALA A 244 4.21 -14.59 -21.54
C ALA A 244 3.35 -15.45 -20.60
N ILE A 245 3.83 -16.64 -20.23
CA ILE A 245 3.14 -17.53 -19.28
C ILE A 245 3.11 -16.92 -17.88
N ASN A 246 4.24 -16.40 -17.41
CA ASN A 246 4.32 -15.72 -16.12
C ASN A 246 3.47 -14.44 -16.12
N THR A 247 3.45 -13.69 -17.23
CA THR A 247 2.57 -12.53 -17.42
C THR A 247 1.10 -12.92 -17.27
N TYR A 248 0.65 -14.03 -17.86
CA TYR A 248 -0.73 -14.51 -17.71
C TYR A 248 -1.07 -14.85 -16.26
N TYR A 249 -0.19 -15.57 -15.56
CA TYR A 249 -0.41 -15.90 -14.14
C TYR A 249 -0.46 -14.66 -13.26
N LYS A 250 0.40 -13.65 -13.50
CA LYS A 250 0.36 -12.36 -12.80
C LYS A 250 -0.95 -11.63 -13.06
N VAL A 251 -1.42 -11.57 -14.31
CA VAL A 251 -2.72 -10.95 -14.64
C VAL A 251 -3.87 -11.65 -13.92
N LYS A 252 -3.88 -12.99 -13.90
CA LYS A 252 -4.87 -13.77 -13.16
C LYS A 252 -4.81 -13.44 -11.67
N GLN A 253 -3.62 -13.40 -11.09
CA GLN A 253 -3.41 -13.07 -9.67
C GLN A 253 -3.92 -11.65 -9.37
N ILE A 254 -3.56 -10.66 -10.18
CA ILE A 254 -4.04 -9.28 -10.03
C ILE A 254 -5.57 -9.22 -10.05
N CYS A 255 -6.21 -9.89 -11.00
CA CYS A 255 -7.67 -9.93 -11.09
C CYS A 255 -8.30 -10.62 -9.88
N ASP A 256 -7.72 -11.73 -9.42
CA ASP A 256 -8.17 -12.44 -8.22
C ASP A 256 -8.06 -11.54 -6.97
N GLU A 257 -6.93 -10.85 -6.83
CA GLU A 257 -6.73 -9.90 -5.73
C GLU A 257 -7.71 -8.74 -5.79
N VAL A 258 -7.89 -8.12 -6.94
CA VAL A 258 -8.69 -6.92 -7.07
C VAL A 258 -10.20 -7.22 -6.99
N PHE A 259 -10.65 -8.35 -7.52
CA PHE A 259 -12.07 -8.62 -7.71
C PHE A 259 -12.65 -9.80 -6.94
N TYR A 260 -11.83 -10.67 -6.33
CA TYR A 260 -12.35 -11.87 -5.68
C TYR A 260 -11.99 -11.94 -4.20
N ARG A 261 -10.69 -11.88 -3.87
CA ARG A 261 -10.19 -12.09 -2.50
C ARG A 261 -10.64 -11.00 -1.54
N GLN A 262 -10.53 -11.30 -0.25
CA GLN A 262 -10.82 -10.37 0.85
C GLN A 262 -12.24 -9.78 0.82
N GLY A 263 -13.22 -10.59 0.42
CA GLY A 263 -14.63 -10.19 0.33
C GLY A 263 -14.97 -9.29 -0.87
N ARG A 264 -14.01 -9.01 -1.77
CA ARG A 264 -14.24 -8.11 -2.91
C ARG A 264 -15.12 -8.71 -4.00
N ILE A 265 -15.33 -10.03 -4.02
CA ILE A 265 -16.30 -10.66 -4.93
C ILE A 265 -17.67 -9.98 -4.90
N TYR A 266 -18.15 -9.59 -3.72
CA TYR A 266 -19.43 -8.90 -3.61
C TYR A 266 -19.42 -7.50 -4.21
N LEU A 267 -18.31 -6.75 -4.07
CA LEU A 267 -18.12 -5.46 -4.73
C LEU A 267 -18.04 -5.61 -6.26
N SER A 268 -17.39 -6.67 -6.73
CA SER A 268 -17.24 -6.95 -8.16
C SER A 268 -18.55 -7.37 -8.81
N LEU A 269 -19.38 -8.16 -8.13
CA LEU A 269 -20.73 -8.48 -8.61
C LEU A 269 -21.54 -7.19 -8.83
N LEU A 270 -21.43 -6.22 -7.91
CA LEU A 270 -22.06 -4.91 -8.07
C LEU A 270 -21.49 -4.14 -9.27
N LEU A 271 -20.17 -4.14 -9.43
CA LEU A 271 -19.48 -3.38 -10.48
C LEU A 271 -19.75 -3.90 -11.89
N PHE A 272 -19.91 -5.22 -12.08
CA PHE A 272 -20.02 -5.81 -13.41
C PHE A 272 -21.44 -6.21 -13.81
N ILE A 273 -22.26 -6.70 -12.88
CA ILE A 273 -23.61 -7.21 -13.22
C ILE A 273 -24.62 -6.07 -13.33
N LEU A 274 -24.52 -5.07 -12.45
CA LEU A 274 -25.51 -3.99 -12.38
C LEU A 274 -25.46 -3.04 -13.58
N PRO A 275 -24.30 -2.62 -14.11
CA PRO A 275 -24.27 -1.80 -15.31
C PRO A 275 -24.88 -2.49 -16.53
N VAL A 276 -24.66 -3.81 -16.67
CA VAL A 276 -25.30 -4.62 -17.73
C VAL A 276 -26.81 -4.59 -17.59
N PHE A 277 -27.34 -4.75 -16.38
CA PHE A 277 -28.77 -4.61 -16.12
C PHE A 277 -29.32 -3.21 -16.50
N PHE A 278 -28.61 -2.13 -16.17
CA PHE A 278 -29.01 -0.77 -16.54
C PHE A 278 -28.99 -0.52 -18.05
N TYR A 279 -27.99 -1.05 -18.74
CA TYR A 279 -27.91 -1.01 -20.20
C TYR A 279 -29.11 -1.72 -20.83
N LEU A 280 -29.45 -2.92 -20.36
CA LEU A 280 -30.63 -3.66 -20.82
C LEU A 280 -31.97 -2.96 -20.51
N LYS A 281 -32.00 -2.10 -19.48
CA LYS A 281 -33.18 -1.28 -19.12
C LYS A 281 -33.21 0.10 -19.77
N ASN A 282 -32.34 0.40 -20.75
CA ASN A 282 -32.24 1.69 -21.44
C ASN A 282 -32.18 2.89 -20.49
N ARG A 283 -31.48 2.75 -19.36
CA ARG A 283 -31.33 3.85 -18.40
C ARG A 283 -30.11 4.69 -18.76
N ASN A 284 -30.33 6.01 -18.82
CA ASN A 284 -29.27 6.95 -19.14
C ASN A 284 -28.35 7.19 -17.94
N PHE A 285 -27.05 7.01 -18.16
CA PHE A 285 -25.99 7.51 -17.29
C PHE A 285 -25.78 9.01 -17.54
N SER A 286 -25.56 9.76 -16.47
CA SER A 286 -25.11 11.15 -16.52
C SER A 286 -23.71 11.24 -17.16
N ASN A 287 -23.34 12.43 -17.63
CA ASN A 287 -22.03 12.65 -18.27
C ASN A 287 -20.87 12.38 -17.30
N ILE A 288 -21.04 12.72 -16.02
CA ILE A 288 -20.00 12.49 -15.00
C ILE A 288 -19.83 10.99 -14.72
N GLU A 289 -20.92 10.22 -14.70
CA GLU A 289 -20.85 8.77 -14.58
C GLU A 289 -20.12 8.15 -15.76
N LYS A 290 -20.56 8.42 -17.00
CA LYS A 290 -19.93 7.89 -18.22
C LYS A 290 -18.42 8.19 -18.25
N ARG A 291 -18.04 9.42 -17.89
CA ARG A 291 -16.64 9.84 -17.80
C ARG A 291 -15.88 9.09 -16.70
N SER A 292 -16.50 8.89 -15.54
CA SER A 292 -15.89 8.15 -14.43
C SER A 292 -15.65 6.68 -14.78
N TYR A 293 -16.63 5.98 -15.36
CA TYR A 293 -16.46 4.59 -15.82
C TYR A 293 -15.35 4.47 -16.86
N PHE A 294 -15.33 5.37 -17.84
CA PHE A 294 -14.29 5.35 -18.88
C PHE A 294 -12.89 5.54 -18.28
N ILE A 295 -12.70 6.55 -17.43
CA ILE A 295 -11.39 6.86 -16.84
C ILE A 295 -10.95 5.78 -15.86
N VAL A 296 -11.83 5.31 -14.97
CA VAL A 296 -11.50 4.26 -14.00
C VAL A 296 -11.23 2.92 -14.70
N GLY A 297 -12.02 2.57 -15.73
CA GLY A 297 -11.78 1.39 -16.54
C GLY A 297 -10.44 1.44 -17.27
N LEU A 298 -10.13 2.58 -17.92
CA LEU A 298 -8.85 2.78 -18.58
C LEU A 298 -7.68 2.76 -17.59
N PHE A 299 -7.85 3.38 -16.42
CA PHE A 299 -6.85 3.35 -15.35
C PHE A 299 -6.55 1.92 -14.90
N PHE A 300 -7.59 1.11 -14.68
CA PHE A 300 -7.44 -0.31 -14.33
C PHE A 300 -6.65 -1.07 -15.40
N LEU A 301 -6.97 -0.88 -16.69
CA LEU A 301 -6.24 -1.52 -17.79
C LEU A 301 -4.75 -1.11 -17.83
N LEU A 302 -4.45 0.16 -17.56
CA LEU A 302 -3.06 0.64 -17.51
C LEU A 302 -2.31 0.09 -16.31
N CYS A 303 -2.95 0.00 -15.14
CA CYS A 303 -2.37 -0.64 -13.96
C CYS A 303 -2.11 -2.13 -14.19
N LEU A 304 -3.04 -2.82 -14.85
CA LEU A 304 -2.88 -4.23 -15.21
C LEU A 304 -1.70 -4.41 -16.16
N ALA A 305 -1.61 -3.60 -17.22
CA ALA A 305 -0.48 -3.64 -18.15
C ALA A 305 0.85 -3.35 -17.45
N PHE A 306 0.90 -2.33 -16.59
CA PHE A 306 2.10 -1.99 -15.84
C PHE A 306 2.53 -3.12 -14.90
N ALA A 307 1.62 -3.65 -14.10
CA ALA A 307 1.91 -4.69 -13.13
C ALA A 307 2.25 -6.05 -13.78
N ALA A 308 1.67 -6.35 -14.93
CA ALA A 308 1.95 -7.58 -15.68
C ALA A 308 3.39 -7.64 -16.20
N LEU A 309 4.00 -6.48 -16.49
CA LEU A 309 5.36 -6.35 -17.02
C LEU A 309 6.43 -6.18 -15.93
N ASN A 310 6.04 -5.88 -14.70
CA ASN A 310 6.95 -5.57 -13.61
C ASN A 310 6.93 -6.63 -12.50
N PHE A 311 7.82 -6.45 -11.52
CA PHE A 311 7.75 -7.19 -10.26
C PHE A 311 6.43 -6.85 -9.53
N TYR A 312 5.75 -7.87 -9.01
CA TYR A 312 4.40 -7.75 -8.48
C TYR A 312 4.34 -8.18 -7.02
N LEU A 313 3.72 -7.34 -6.19
CA LEU A 313 3.32 -7.66 -4.83
C LEU A 313 1.86 -7.27 -4.64
N MET A 314 1.15 -8.05 -3.82
CA MET A 314 -0.30 -7.88 -3.61
C MET A 314 -0.67 -6.48 -3.12
N ARG A 315 0.14 -5.88 -2.24
CA ARG A 315 -0.06 -4.52 -1.73
C ARG A 315 -0.11 -3.43 -2.80
N TYR A 316 0.49 -3.65 -3.98
CA TYR A 316 0.46 -2.69 -5.09
C TYR A 316 -0.95 -2.47 -5.63
N MET A 317 -1.89 -3.37 -5.35
CA MET A 317 -3.27 -3.22 -5.77
C MET A 317 -4.03 -2.15 -5.00
N LEU A 318 -3.53 -1.70 -3.85
CA LEU A 318 -4.17 -0.67 -3.02
C LEU A 318 -4.51 0.59 -3.83
N LEU A 319 -3.66 0.99 -4.78
CA LEU A 319 -3.87 2.18 -5.61
C LEU A 319 -5.17 2.14 -6.45
N MET A 320 -5.73 0.95 -6.72
CA MET A 320 -6.99 0.79 -7.45
C MET A 320 -8.21 0.66 -6.53
N ILE A 321 -8.02 0.16 -5.29
CA ILE A 321 -9.11 -0.22 -4.40
C ILE A 321 -10.06 0.95 -4.07
N PRO A 322 -9.60 2.17 -3.72
CA PRO A 322 -10.51 3.29 -3.47
C PRO A 322 -11.45 3.55 -4.65
N LEU A 323 -10.94 3.60 -5.88
CA LEU A 323 -11.77 3.87 -7.06
C LEU A 323 -12.78 2.76 -7.30
N ILE A 324 -12.38 1.49 -7.16
CA ILE A 324 -13.27 0.33 -7.33
C ILE A 324 -14.39 0.34 -6.30
N VAL A 325 -14.08 0.60 -5.03
CA VAL A 325 -15.07 0.70 -3.95
C VAL A 325 -16.06 1.84 -4.23
N ILE A 326 -15.58 3.01 -4.67
CA ILE A 326 -16.44 4.15 -5.03
C ILE A 326 -17.41 3.76 -6.16
N MET A 327 -16.92 3.15 -7.24
CA MET A 327 -17.75 2.79 -8.39
C MET A 327 -18.76 1.69 -8.03
N ALA A 328 -18.35 0.65 -7.31
CA ALA A 328 -19.22 -0.44 -6.88
C ALA A 328 -20.34 0.04 -5.94
N VAL A 329 -20.01 0.92 -4.99
CA VAL A 329 -21.00 1.52 -4.08
C VAL A 329 -21.95 2.44 -4.83
N HIS A 330 -21.46 3.22 -5.79
CA HIS A 330 -22.33 4.07 -6.61
C HIS A 330 -23.40 3.24 -7.34
N GLU A 331 -23.00 2.11 -7.93
CA GLU A 331 -23.94 1.16 -8.55
C GLU A 331 -24.96 0.61 -7.56
N LEU A 332 -24.53 0.22 -6.35
CA LEU A 332 -25.44 -0.25 -5.30
C LEU A 332 -26.48 0.80 -4.91
N ILE A 333 -26.07 2.05 -4.72
CA ILE A 333 -26.99 3.16 -4.38
C ILE A 333 -27.97 3.38 -5.53
N LYS A 334 -27.49 3.38 -6.77
CA LYS A 334 -28.31 3.59 -7.97
C LYS A 334 -29.36 2.49 -8.14
N VAL A 335 -29.00 1.22 -7.92
CA VAL A 335 -29.94 0.10 -7.95
C VAL A 335 -30.96 0.19 -6.80
N SER A 336 -30.52 0.58 -5.63
CA SER A 336 -31.41 0.74 -4.47
C SER A 336 -32.45 1.84 -4.70
N ASP A 337 -32.08 2.92 -5.40
CA ASP A 337 -33.00 3.97 -5.83
C ASP A 337 -33.97 3.53 -6.93
N LEU A 338 -33.62 2.51 -7.72
CA LEU A 338 -34.55 1.92 -8.69
C LEU A 338 -35.58 1.00 -8.04
N LEU A 339 -35.14 0.15 -7.11
CA LEU A 339 -35.96 -0.90 -6.51
C LEU A 339 -36.89 -0.38 -5.40
N GLY A 340 -36.62 0.80 -4.86
CA GLY A 340 -37.37 1.38 -3.75
C GLY A 340 -37.75 2.85 -3.99
N ASN A 341 -38.82 3.29 -3.31
CA ASN A 341 -39.08 4.72 -3.14
C ASN A 341 -37.91 5.38 -2.37
N ARG A 342 -37.66 6.69 -2.49
CA ARG A 342 -36.47 7.42 -1.95
C ARG A 342 -36.08 7.18 -0.46
N LYS A 343 -36.92 6.49 0.33
CA LYS A 343 -36.64 6.10 1.73
C LYS A 343 -36.39 4.59 1.92
N LYS A 344 -36.75 3.74 0.97
CA LYS A 344 -36.61 2.27 1.02
C LYS A 344 -35.22 1.78 0.57
N TRP A 345 -34.37 2.63 0.01
CA TRP A 345 -33.00 2.27 -0.35
C TRP A 345 -32.19 1.76 0.86
N LEU A 346 -32.52 2.23 2.08
CA LEU A 346 -31.94 1.75 3.34
C LEU A 346 -32.23 0.26 3.59
N LEU A 347 -33.26 -0.31 3.00
CA LEU A 347 -33.58 -1.75 3.13
C LEU A 347 -32.74 -2.63 2.19
N ILE A 348 -32.01 -2.03 1.24
CA ILE A 348 -31.22 -2.77 0.24
C ILE A 348 -29.73 -2.41 0.38
N ALA A 349 -29.37 -1.13 0.22
CA ALA A 349 -27.98 -0.71 0.24
C ALA A 349 -27.32 -0.91 1.61
N ALA A 350 -28.04 -0.64 2.71
CA ALA A 350 -27.45 -0.76 4.04
C ALA A 350 -27.20 -2.23 4.43
N PRO A 351 -28.16 -3.17 4.30
CA PRO A 351 -27.88 -4.60 4.54
C PRO A 351 -26.81 -5.16 3.62
N ALA A 352 -26.82 -4.80 2.32
CA ALA A 352 -25.78 -5.24 1.39
C ALA A 352 -24.40 -4.71 1.81
N SER A 353 -24.29 -3.44 2.17
CA SER A 353 -23.03 -2.86 2.66
C SER A 353 -22.58 -3.49 3.98
N ILE A 354 -23.51 -3.78 4.90
CA ILE A 354 -23.21 -4.50 6.14
C ILE A 354 -22.69 -5.91 5.82
N GLY A 355 -23.33 -6.64 4.91
CA GLY A 355 -22.87 -7.96 4.49
C GLY A 355 -21.47 -7.93 3.86
N ILE A 356 -21.20 -6.94 3.00
CA ILE A 356 -19.87 -6.73 2.41
C ILE A 356 -18.84 -6.38 3.49
N ALA A 357 -19.19 -5.51 4.44
CA ALA A 357 -18.31 -5.16 5.55
C ALA A 357 -18.00 -6.36 6.44
N ILE A 358 -19.00 -7.17 6.78
CA ILE A 358 -18.82 -8.41 7.56
C ILE A 358 -17.91 -9.38 6.81
N ALA A 359 -18.14 -9.58 5.51
CA ALA A 359 -17.29 -10.45 4.69
C ALA A 359 -15.83 -9.95 4.66
N ALA A 360 -15.63 -8.64 4.50
CA ALA A 360 -14.30 -8.03 4.53
C ALA A 360 -13.62 -8.22 5.90
N ILE A 361 -14.33 -7.95 7.00
CA ILE A 361 -13.84 -8.14 8.38
C ILE A 361 -13.50 -9.61 8.66
N TYR A 362 -14.31 -10.55 8.17
CA TYR A 362 -14.03 -11.99 8.30
C TYR A 362 -12.71 -12.38 7.63
N THR A 363 -12.36 -11.70 6.53
CA THR A 363 -11.10 -11.88 5.80
C THR A 363 -9.96 -10.97 6.24
N MET A 364 -10.10 -10.29 7.40
CA MET A 364 -9.09 -9.35 7.90
C MET A 364 -7.76 -10.03 8.27
N ASP A 365 -7.82 -11.31 8.62
CA ASP A 365 -6.66 -12.16 8.94
C ASP A 365 -6.81 -13.50 8.23
N SER A 366 -6.09 -13.69 7.14
CA SER A 366 -6.14 -14.90 6.31
C SER A 366 -5.70 -16.17 7.05
N THR A 367 -4.96 -16.07 8.16
CA THR A 367 -4.51 -17.25 8.93
C THR A 367 -5.67 -18.04 9.52
N LYS A 368 -6.81 -17.37 9.79
CA LYS A 368 -8.04 -18.01 10.26
C LYS A 368 -8.61 -19.03 9.27
N ASN A 369 -8.21 -18.91 8.00
CA ASN A 369 -8.59 -19.82 6.91
C ASN A 369 -7.37 -20.58 6.36
N GLY A 370 -6.28 -20.68 7.13
CA GLY A 370 -5.06 -21.39 6.73
C GLY A 370 -4.23 -20.68 5.66
N GLY A 371 -4.51 -19.40 5.36
CA GLY A 371 -3.75 -18.59 4.42
C GLY A 371 -2.71 -17.69 5.10
N TYR A 372 -1.82 -17.12 4.30
CA TYR A 372 -0.93 -16.03 4.70
C TYR A 372 -0.76 -15.07 3.52
N LEU A 373 -1.02 -13.78 3.74
CA LEU A 373 -0.98 -12.75 2.70
C LEU A 373 0.06 -11.67 2.97
N GLY A 374 0.95 -11.89 3.94
CA GLY A 374 1.98 -10.91 4.30
C GLY A 374 1.36 -9.58 4.75
N ASP A 375 1.79 -8.50 4.11
CA ASP A 375 1.34 -7.13 4.37
C ASP A 375 0.04 -6.73 3.66
N ALA A 376 -0.60 -7.65 2.92
CA ALA A 376 -1.87 -7.38 2.26
C ALA A 376 -3.11 -7.59 3.15
N ASP A 377 -2.95 -8.12 4.37
CA ASP A 377 -3.97 -8.19 5.42
C ASP A 377 -3.30 -8.16 6.81
N MET A 378 -4.01 -8.48 7.89
CA MET A 378 -3.44 -8.44 9.26
C MET A 378 -2.62 -9.69 9.64
N SER A 379 -2.39 -10.62 8.72
CA SER A 379 -1.65 -11.87 8.99
C SER A 379 -0.18 -11.64 9.33
N TYR A 380 0.43 -10.53 8.89
CA TYR A 380 1.81 -10.15 9.24
C TYR A 380 2.06 -10.07 10.76
N LYS A 381 1.02 -9.79 11.56
CA LYS A 381 1.12 -9.73 13.03
C LYS A 381 1.67 -11.01 13.63
N HIS A 382 1.31 -12.16 13.07
CA HIS A 382 1.75 -13.46 13.57
C HIS A 382 3.26 -13.66 13.41
N VAL A 383 3.84 -13.09 12.35
CA VAL A 383 5.28 -13.07 12.11
C VAL A 383 5.98 -12.17 13.14
N ILE A 384 5.48 -10.95 13.34
CA ILE A 384 5.99 -10.05 14.38
C ILE A 384 5.99 -10.74 15.75
N MET A 385 4.89 -11.41 16.11
CA MET A 385 4.76 -12.06 17.42
C MET A 385 5.81 -13.15 17.65
N VAL A 386 6.05 -14.03 16.68
CA VAL A 386 7.04 -15.10 16.84
C VAL A 386 8.47 -14.55 16.89
N GLU A 387 8.77 -13.49 16.13
CA GLU A 387 10.05 -12.80 16.18
C GLU A 387 10.27 -12.11 17.52
N GLN A 388 9.28 -11.37 18.04
CA GLN A 388 9.36 -10.72 19.34
C GLN A 388 9.60 -11.73 20.47
N GLN A 389 8.92 -12.88 20.45
CA GLN A 389 9.11 -13.93 21.44
C GLN A 389 10.55 -14.47 21.40
N ALA A 390 11.08 -14.74 20.20
CA ALA A 390 12.42 -15.25 20.03
C ALA A 390 13.48 -14.22 20.45
N ILE A 391 13.37 -12.98 19.99
CA ILE A 391 14.32 -11.90 20.30
C ILE A 391 14.30 -11.57 21.80
N SER A 392 13.12 -11.50 22.42
CA SER A 392 12.98 -11.28 23.87
C SER A 392 13.65 -12.38 24.69
N TRP A 393 13.60 -13.63 24.22
CA TRP A 393 14.30 -14.73 24.87
C TRP A 393 15.82 -14.66 24.67
N VAL A 394 16.26 -14.27 23.47
CA VAL A 394 17.69 -14.08 23.16
C VAL A 394 18.30 -12.98 24.03
N GLU A 395 17.60 -11.86 24.25
CA GLU A 395 18.05 -10.77 25.14
C GLU A 395 18.29 -11.22 26.59
N GLN A 396 17.68 -12.33 27.01
CA GLN A 396 17.83 -12.89 28.37
C GLN A 396 18.97 -13.90 28.48
N GLN A 397 19.65 -14.23 27.38
CA GLN A 397 20.70 -15.24 27.39
C GLN A 397 22.05 -14.66 27.84
N PRO A 398 22.88 -15.44 28.56
CA PRO A 398 24.22 -14.99 28.97
C PRO A 398 25.13 -14.57 27.81
N TRP A 399 24.87 -15.13 26.62
CA TRP A 399 25.62 -14.89 25.38
C TRP A 399 24.98 -13.82 24.48
N ALA A 400 23.98 -13.06 24.95
CA ALA A 400 23.30 -12.02 24.16
C ALA A 400 24.24 -10.92 23.64
N THR A 401 25.41 -10.74 24.27
CA THR A 401 26.46 -9.79 23.86
C THR A 401 27.45 -10.38 22.86
N GLU A 402 27.42 -11.69 22.63
CA GLU A 402 28.25 -12.35 21.62
C GLU A 402 27.71 -12.08 20.21
N LYS A 403 28.59 -12.20 19.21
CA LYS A 403 28.18 -12.12 17.80
C LYS A 403 27.39 -13.36 17.42
N ILE A 404 26.15 -13.18 16.95
CA ILE A 404 25.27 -14.28 16.51
C ILE A 404 25.04 -14.28 15.00
N GLY A 405 24.74 -15.44 14.42
CA GLY A 405 24.22 -15.54 13.06
C GLY A 405 22.74 -15.18 13.03
N ALA A 406 22.29 -14.42 12.03
CA ALA A 406 20.87 -14.15 11.85
C ALA A 406 20.53 -14.00 10.37
N ASN A 407 19.34 -14.49 9.96
CA ASN A 407 18.79 -14.27 8.63
C ASN A 407 17.71 -13.20 8.64
N PHE A 408 17.27 -12.82 7.44
CA PHE A 408 16.13 -11.92 7.28
C PHE A 408 14.84 -12.62 7.76
N PRO A 409 13.95 -11.93 8.50
CA PRO A 409 14.03 -10.52 8.91
C PRO A 409 14.69 -10.28 10.28
N ILE A 410 15.07 -11.32 11.03
CA ILE A 410 15.63 -11.21 12.40
C ILE A 410 16.78 -10.22 12.49
N PHE A 411 17.76 -10.29 11.58
CA PHE A 411 18.93 -9.39 11.66
C PHE A 411 18.53 -7.91 11.55
N GLN A 412 17.48 -7.61 10.78
CA GLN A 412 16.95 -6.25 10.68
C GLN A 412 16.26 -5.82 11.97
N GLY A 413 15.56 -6.74 12.64
CA GLY A 413 14.91 -6.48 13.92
C GLY A 413 15.89 -6.14 15.04
N ILE A 414 17.04 -6.84 15.08
CA ILE A 414 18.01 -6.75 16.19
C ILE A 414 19.13 -5.69 15.97
N ARG A 415 19.18 -5.02 14.82
CA ARG A 415 20.23 -4.02 14.54
C ARG A 415 19.98 -2.65 15.17
N ASP A 416 18.73 -2.33 15.49
CA ASP A 416 18.34 -1.01 16.02
C ASP A 416 17.14 -1.14 16.96
N VAL A 417 17.26 -0.58 18.16
CA VAL A 417 16.19 -0.58 19.18
C VAL A 417 14.94 0.15 18.71
N ARG A 418 15.08 1.12 17.80
CA ARG A 418 13.97 1.90 17.23
C ARG A 418 13.04 1.06 16.35
N ASN A 419 13.43 -0.17 15.99
CA ASN A 419 12.62 -1.10 15.21
C ASN A 419 11.52 -1.80 16.04
N GLY A 420 11.57 -1.69 17.37
CA GLY A 420 10.54 -2.19 18.28
C GLY A 420 10.73 -3.64 18.76
N TYR A 421 11.75 -4.36 18.29
CA TYR A 421 12.01 -5.75 18.71
C TYR A 421 12.88 -5.88 19.96
N LEU A 422 13.72 -4.87 20.25
CA LEU A 422 14.70 -4.91 21.34
C LEU A 422 14.31 -4.00 22.49
N SER A 423 14.73 -4.37 23.70
CA SER A 423 14.45 -3.61 24.92
C SER A 423 15.47 -2.52 25.22
N LYS A 424 16.76 -2.73 24.93
CA LYS A 424 17.84 -1.84 25.39
C LYS A 424 18.97 -1.59 24.40
N HIS A 425 19.55 -2.63 23.80
CA HIS A 425 20.77 -2.50 22.99
C HIS A 425 20.68 -3.38 21.73
N PRO A 426 21.23 -2.91 20.59
CA PRO A 426 21.43 -3.75 19.42
C PRO A 426 22.22 -5.01 19.73
N ILE A 427 21.87 -6.13 19.07
CA ILE A 427 22.63 -7.37 19.16
C ILE A 427 23.63 -7.41 18.02
N ILE A 428 24.89 -7.77 18.32
CA ILE A 428 25.93 -7.90 17.30
C ILE A 428 25.63 -9.13 16.44
N TYR A 429 25.54 -8.97 15.13
CA TYR A 429 25.17 -10.06 14.23
C TYR A 429 26.15 -10.23 13.08
N SER A 430 26.06 -11.39 12.43
CA SER A 430 26.63 -11.65 11.12
C SER A 430 25.54 -12.07 10.15
N GLU A 431 25.37 -11.31 9.08
CA GLU A 431 24.62 -11.77 7.91
C GLU A 431 25.43 -12.86 7.21
N ASN A 432 24.85 -14.03 7.01
CA ASN A 432 25.38 -15.10 6.15
C ASN A 432 26.76 -15.71 6.54
N ALA A 433 27.59 -15.10 7.40
CA ALA A 433 28.90 -15.61 7.81
C ALA A 433 28.82 -16.48 9.08
N ILE A 434 28.08 -17.58 8.96
CA ILE A 434 27.69 -18.47 10.06
C ILE A 434 28.85 -19.34 10.56
N ASP A 435 29.90 -19.52 9.75
CA ASP A 435 31.05 -20.36 10.09
C ASP A 435 31.90 -19.81 11.25
N THR A 436 31.68 -18.55 11.62
CA THR A 436 32.49 -17.85 12.63
C THR A 436 31.77 -17.64 13.96
N VAL A 437 30.48 -17.96 14.05
CA VAL A 437 29.64 -17.69 15.23
C VAL A 437 29.34 -18.96 16.01
N LYS A 438 29.12 -18.83 17.33
CA LYS A 438 28.72 -19.95 18.19
C LYS A 438 27.20 -20.17 18.16
N TYR A 439 26.42 -19.10 18.13
CA TYR A 439 24.96 -19.15 18.16
C TYR A 439 24.36 -18.49 16.91
N GLY A 440 23.14 -18.89 16.56
CA GLY A 440 22.36 -18.20 15.54
C GLY A 440 20.87 -18.24 15.78
N VAL A 441 20.15 -17.25 15.24
CA VAL A 441 18.71 -17.04 15.40
C VAL A 441 18.11 -16.90 14.00
N PHE A 442 17.28 -17.85 13.62
CA PHE A 442 16.84 -17.98 12.25
C PHE A 442 15.33 -18.08 12.13
N PHE A 443 14.76 -17.14 11.36
CA PHE A 443 13.36 -17.17 10.98
C PHE A 443 13.15 -18.08 9.76
N GLN A 444 12.05 -18.80 9.77
CA GLN A 444 11.60 -19.64 8.68
C GLN A 444 10.12 -19.37 8.45
N LEU A 445 9.72 -18.99 7.24
CA LEU A 445 8.33 -18.64 6.96
C LEU A 445 7.48 -19.89 6.70
N PHE A 446 8.01 -20.84 5.92
CA PHE A 446 7.38 -22.12 5.62
C PHE A 446 8.27 -23.30 6.01
N PRO A 447 7.72 -24.46 6.42
CA PRO A 447 8.50 -25.61 6.87
C PRO A 447 9.53 -26.13 5.85
N ASN A 448 9.28 -25.92 4.56
CA ASN A 448 10.14 -26.36 3.46
C ASN A 448 11.12 -25.29 2.99
N ASP A 449 11.12 -24.08 3.58
CA ASP A 449 12.12 -23.08 3.25
C ASP A 449 13.48 -23.64 3.65
N ALA A 450 14.37 -23.78 2.67
CA ALA A 450 15.73 -24.25 2.92
C ALA A 450 16.41 -23.29 3.89
N TYR A 451 16.93 -23.83 5.00
CA TYR A 451 17.91 -23.09 5.80
C TYR A 451 19.12 -22.80 4.90
N LEU A 452 19.60 -21.57 4.87
CA LEU A 452 20.80 -21.20 4.09
C LEU A 452 22.09 -21.85 4.63
N PHE A 453 22.02 -22.83 5.54
CA PHE A 453 23.13 -23.29 6.39
C PHE A 453 23.02 -24.77 6.77
N VAL A 454 22.69 -25.62 5.79
CA VAL A 454 22.53 -27.08 5.96
C VAL A 454 23.83 -27.82 6.32
N ASP A 455 25.01 -27.18 6.17
CA ASP A 455 26.29 -27.92 6.16
C ASP A 455 27.08 -27.90 7.49
N ARG A 456 26.71 -27.05 8.47
CA ARG A 456 27.37 -27.04 9.79
C ARG A 456 26.55 -27.81 10.82
N LYS A 457 27.18 -28.76 11.51
CA LYS A 457 26.57 -29.47 12.64
C LYS A 457 26.13 -28.47 13.71
N HIS A 458 24.88 -28.60 14.12
CA HIS A 458 24.26 -27.70 15.08
C HIS A 458 23.23 -28.43 15.93
N LYS A 459 22.94 -27.84 17.08
CA LYS A 459 21.86 -28.23 17.98
C LYS A 459 20.82 -27.13 18.05
N ILE A 460 19.55 -27.48 17.90
CA ILE A 460 18.45 -26.56 18.19
C ILE A 460 18.35 -26.44 19.72
N ILE A 461 18.65 -25.26 20.26
CA ILE A 461 18.55 -24.99 21.69
C ILE A 461 17.17 -24.47 22.09
N LYS A 462 16.48 -23.81 21.16
CA LYS A 462 15.11 -23.33 21.34
C LYS A 462 14.42 -23.18 19.98
N GLU A 463 13.12 -23.44 19.97
CA GLU A 463 12.24 -23.19 18.82
C GLU A 463 11.00 -22.45 19.29
N PHE A 464 10.62 -21.43 18.51
CA PHE A 464 9.39 -20.66 18.66
C PHE A 464 8.55 -20.89 17.42
N THR A 465 7.42 -21.56 17.56
CA THR A 465 6.51 -21.84 16.44
C THR A 465 5.30 -20.93 16.54
N GLY A 466 5.12 -20.07 15.55
CA GLY A 466 3.97 -19.18 15.45
C GLY A 466 2.83 -19.82 14.63
N VAL A 467 1.73 -19.08 14.49
CA VAL A 467 0.68 -19.40 13.51
C VAL A 467 1.23 -19.31 12.09
N VAL A 468 2.12 -18.35 11.86
CA VAL A 468 2.88 -18.16 10.62
C VAL A 468 4.35 -18.12 10.97
N GLY A 469 5.13 -18.99 10.33
CA GLY A 469 6.56 -19.08 10.52
C GLY A 469 7.00 -19.63 11.87
N SER A 470 8.31 -19.82 11.98
CA SER A 470 8.98 -20.25 13.20
C SER A 470 10.33 -19.56 13.31
N VAL A 471 10.83 -19.42 14.54
CA VAL A 471 12.20 -18.97 14.80
C VAL A 471 12.94 -20.07 15.55
N LYS A 472 14.08 -20.50 15.00
CA LYS A 472 14.96 -21.48 15.61
C LYS A 472 16.22 -20.80 16.11
N VAL A 473 16.57 -21.09 17.36
CA VAL A 473 17.85 -20.71 17.94
C VAL A 473 18.76 -21.92 17.95
N LEU A 474 19.94 -21.75 17.35
CA LEU A 474 20.91 -22.80 17.12
C LEU A 474 22.19 -22.54 17.92
N GLU A 475 22.80 -23.60 18.42
CA GLU A 475 24.19 -23.63 18.86
C GLU A 475 24.99 -24.49 17.87
N PHE A 476 26.01 -23.90 17.26
CA PHE A 476 26.83 -24.59 16.28
C PHE A 476 28.02 -25.28 16.94
N GLU A 477 28.35 -26.49 16.48
CA GLU A 477 29.56 -27.19 16.94
C GLU A 477 30.81 -26.41 16.51
N LYS A 478 31.86 -26.40 17.34
CA LYS A 478 33.15 -25.82 16.95
C LYS A 478 33.63 -26.51 15.68
N THR A 479 33.97 -25.73 14.66
CA THR A 479 34.72 -26.24 13.51
C THR A 479 36.07 -26.72 14.05
N ASN A 480 36.33 -28.03 13.94
CA ASN A 480 37.66 -28.55 14.20
C ASN A 480 38.59 -27.89 13.17
N SER A 481 39.43 -26.98 13.65
CA SER A 481 40.50 -26.35 12.89
C SER A 481 41.52 -27.38 12.43
#